data_AF-A0A8H6YGG2-F1
#
_entry.id   AF-A0A8H6YGG2-F1
#
_cell.length_a   1.000
_cell.length_b   1.000
_cell.length_c   1.000
_cell.angle_alpha   90.00
_cell.angle_beta   90.00
_cell.angle_gamma   90.00
#
_symmetry.space_group_name_H-M   'P 1'
#
loop_
_entity.id
_entity.type
_entity.pdbx_description
1 polymer ?
#
loop_
_entity_poly.entity_id
_entity_poly.type
_entity_poly.pdbx_seq_one_letter_code
_entity_poly.pdbx_strand_id
1 'polypeptide(L)'
;MLALPFDQPSSFLLNVIYLWACILTPSASSGPYTEDFFLNSALQNVFQDIADIFSFPHLALHTIQAEVLLSYYYLHSARPTEGRYHSASAMSLALNAGLHLLGAPTQEPCPSFPLPAIHLAPLSDARERAERVNAFWATWILNNYWVAMDGSPSSIPSGVSINTPWSEGIGDGPTISKFLNGGEQQDNFRPTSLLAKASTLLERVIALTHQRSGRDSSVFTAFSTRLQAFQSSLPPLPGGKTLVVTYALTDIAILRLHAPFSRISDTSHVAALAAAGRIVSNLEAVHVDEEVQPILGALAGTVCSVYIEELIFLLAAETSCIRSAQYRRIEMQLRKIMDIMSSHAARSPVTRNCLKIAEQAYEPFSQPYM
;
A
#
# COMPACT_ATOMS: atom_id res chain seq x y z
N MET A 1 -36.28 18.52 2.64
CA MET A 1 -35.49 17.31 2.34
C MET A 1 -35.45 17.19 0.82
N LEU A 2 -34.55 17.96 0.19
CA LEU A 2 -34.38 17.94 -1.26
C LEU A 2 -33.46 16.76 -1.57
N ALA A 3 -33.96 15.79 -2.34
CA ALA A 3 -33.14 14.72 -2.87
C ALA A 3 -31.98 15.36 -3.64
N LEU A 4 -30.74 15.04 -3.22
CA LEU A 4 -29.57 15.36 -4.03
C LEU A 4 -29.79 14.75 -5.42
N PRO A 5 -29.64 15.51 -6.52
CA PRO A 5 -29.70 14.93 -7.85
C PRO A 5 -28.65 13.82 -7.93
N PHE A 6 -29.00 12.70 -8.56
CA PHE A 6 -28.18 11.48 -8.64
C PHE A 6 -26.74 11.68 -9.15
N ASP A 7 -26.42 12.85 -9.72
CA ASP A 7 -25.11 13.22 -10.27
C ASP A 7 -24.23 14.09 -9.35
N GLN A 8 -24.72 14.51 -8.17
CA GLN A 8 -23.89 15.31 -7.26
C GLN A 8 -23.11 14.42 -6.28
N PRO A 9 -21.79 14.64 -6.12
CA PRO A 9 -21.00 13.94 -5.10
C PRO A 9 -21.56 14.27 -3.72
N SER A 10 -21.47 13.31 -2.79
CA SER A 10 -21.94 13.53 -1.43
C SER A 10 -21.14 14.63 -0.73
N SER A 11 -21.74 15.28 0.27
CA SER A 11 -21.05 16.33 1.05
C SER A 11 -19.74 15.82 1.65
N PHE A 12 -19.71 14.57 2.09
CA PHE A 12 -18.48 13.96 2.59
C PHE A 12 -17.40 13.89 1.51
N LEU A 13 -17.71 13.28 0.36
CA LEU A 13 -16.77 13.14 -0.75
C LEU A 13 -16.30 14.51 -1.26
N LEU A 14 -17.19 15.47 -1.39
CA LEU A 14 -16.87 16.80 -1.89
C LEU A 14 -15.89 17.54 -0.96
N ASN A 15 -16.08 17.47 0.36
CA ASN A 15 -15.14 18.08 1.31
C ASN A 15 -13.76 17.40 1.26
N VAL A 16 -13.71 16.09 1.09
CA VAL A 16 -12.44 15.37 0.93
C VAL A 16 -11.74 15.74 -0.39
N ILE A 17 -12.49 15.94 -1.47
CA ILE A 17 -11.93 16.44 -2.74
C ILE A 17 -11.33 17.84 -2.55
N TYR A 18 -12.02 18.74 -1.84
CA TYR A 18 -11.50 20.08 -1.55
C TYR A 18 -10.29 20.06 -0.62
N LEU A 19 -10.24 19.14 0.36
CA LEU A 19 -9.06 18.88 1.17
C LEU A 19 -7.84 18.55 0.28
N TRP A 20 -7.99 17.61 -0.66
CA TRP A 20 -6.92 17.27 -1.59
C TRP A 20 -6.56 18.42 -2.54
N ALA A 21 -7.53 19.22 -2.98
CA ALA A 21 -7.26 20.42 -3.78
C ALA A 21 -6.34 21.41 -3.05
N CYS A 22 -6.52 21.60 -1.73
CA CYS A 22 -5.63 22.42 -0.91
C CYS A 22 -4.20 21.85 -0.84
N ILE A 23 -4.07 20.53 -0.70
CA ILE A 23 -2.76 19.85 -0.60
C ILE A 23 -2.00 19.93 -1.93
N LEU A 24 -2.70 19.70 -3.04
CA LEU A 24 -2.11 19.70 -4.39
C LEU A 24 -1.85 21.11 -4.92
N THR A 25 -2.53 22.12 -4.38
CA THR A 25 -2.38 23.53 -4.80
C THR A 25 -2.00 24.46 -3.64
N PRO A 26 -0.80 24.32 -3.05
CA PRO A 26 -0.40 25.13 -1.89
C PRO A 26 -0.43 26.64 -2.16
N SER A 27 -0.16 27.08 -3.39
CA SER A 27 -0.18 28.49 -3.79
C SER A 27 -1.58 29.08 -3.96
N ALA A 28 -2.64 28.26 -4.05
CA ALA A 28 -4.03 28.73 -4.13
C ALA A 28 -4.71 28.84 -2.76
N SER A 29 -4.01 28.50 -1.68
CA SER A 29 -4.51 28.48 -0.30
C SER A 29 -4.71 29.87 0.34
N SER A 30 -4.65 30.96 -0.44
CA SER A 30 -4.93 32.33 0.03
C SER A 30 -6.41 32.62 0.30
N GLY A 31 -7.29 31.63 0.10
CA GLY A 31 -8.72 31.73 0.40
C GLY A 31 -9.03 31.57 1.90
N PRO A 32 -10.29 31.81 2.31
CA PRO A 32 -10.72 31.68 3.71
C PRO A 32 -10.80 30.22 4.20
N TYR A 33 -10.71 29.24 3.30
CA TYR A 33 -10.84 27.81 3.61
C TYR A 33 -9.47 27.14 3.62
N THR A 34 -9.15 26.49 4.74
CA THR A 34 -7.89 25.81 4.98
C THR A 34 -8.03 24.29 4.86
N GLU A 35 -6.90 23.58 4.85
CA GLU A 35 -6.84 22.13 5.00
C GLU A 35 -7.68 21.64 6.20
N ASP A 36 -7.49 22.27 7.36
CA ASP A 36 -8.23 21.95 8.59
C ASP A 36 -9.74 22.15 8.47
N PHE A 37 -10.18 23.17 7.72
CA PHE A 37 -11.60 23.44 7.52
C PHE A 37 -12.27 22.28 6.77
N PHE A 38 -11.68 21.84 5.67
CA PHE A 38 -12.24 20.76 4.85
C PHE A 38 -12.10 19.41 5.54
N LEU A 39 -11.01 19.15 6.27
CA LEU A 39 -10.86 17.94 7.07
C LEU A 39 -11.94 17.84 8.15
N ASN A 40 -12.15 18.89 8.94
CA ASN A 40 -13.17 18.89 9.99
C ASN A 40 -14.59 18.76 9.40
N SER A 41 -14.84 19.41 8.27
CA SER A 41 -16.13 19.32 7.56
C SER A 41 -16.37 17.90 7.01
N ALA A 42 -15.35 17.24 6.46
CA ALA A 42 -15.44 15.84 6.02
C ALA A 42 -15.76 14.90 7.19
N LEU A 43 -15.07 15.05 8.32
CA LEU A 43 -15.30 14.23 9.52
C LEU A 43 -16.68 14.42 10.15
N GLN A 44 -17.29 15.60 10.01
CA GLN A 44 -18.67 15.83 10.45
C GLN A 44 -19.70 15.18 9.50
N ASN A 45 -19.43 15.21 8.20
CA ASN A 45 -20.36 14.70 7.18
C ASN A 45 -20.34 13.16 7.02
N VAL A 46 -19.28 12.48 7.47
CA VAL A 46 -19.17 11.02 7.33
C VAL A 46 -20.33 10.26 7.98
N PHE A 47 -20.80 10.73 9.14
CA PHE A 47 -21.88 10.07 9.87
C PHE A 47 -23.22 10.17 9.14
N GLN A 48 -23.48 11.31 8.51
CA GLN A 48 -24.70 11.53 7.74
C GLN A 48 -24.72 10.61 6.51
N ASP A 49 -23.62 10.58 5.76
CA ASP A 49 -23.48 9.70 4.60
C ASP A 49 -23.66 8.22 5.00
N ILE A 50 -23.00 7.76 6.08
CA ILE A 50 -23.13 6.37 6.55
C ILE A 50 -24.58 6.03 6.93
N ALA A 51 -25.29 6.93 7.61
CA ALA A 51 -26.70 6.73 7.97
C ALA A 51 -27.59 6.62 6.72
N ASP A 52 -27.27 7.40 5.68
CA ASP A 52 -28.07 7.52 4.46
C ASP A 52 -27.75 6.43 3.41
N ILE A 53 -26.63 5.70 3.52
CA ILE A 53 -26.22 4.65 2.56
C ILE A 53 -27.32 3.60 2.33
N PHE A 54 -28.08 3.23 3.37
CA PHE A 54 -29.15 2.23 3.26
C PHE A 54 -30.36 2.75 2.46
N SER A 55 -30.55 4.07 2.43
CA SER A 55 -31.63 4.72 1.68
C SER A 55 -31.18 5.12 0.27
N PHE A 56 -29.88 5.33 0.07
CA PHE A 56 -29.30 5.85 -1.16
C PHE A 56 -28.05 5.03 -1.56
N PRO A 57 -28.22 3.93 -2.31
CA PRO A 57 -27.14 3.02 -2.72
C PRO A 57 -25.91 3.66 -3.37
N HIS A 58 -26.09 4.77 -4.09
CA HIS A 58 -25.00 5.50 -4.74
C HIS A 58 -24.03 6.12 -3.74
N LEU A 59 -24.49 6.45 -2.52
CA LEU A 59 -23.65 6.97 -1.45
C LEU A 59 -22.60 5.94 -1.00
N ALA A 60 -22.86 4.64 -1.15
CA ALA A 60 -21.88 3.61 -0.76
C ALA A 60 -20.54 3.80 -1.49
N LEU A 61 -20.57 4.05 -2.80
CA LEU A 61 -19.34 4.31 -3.57
C LEU A 61 -18.69 5.64 -3.19
N HIS A 62 -19.48 6.70 -3.00
CA HIS A 62 -18.96 8.01 -2.59
C HIS A 62 -18.27 7.93 -1.22
N THR A 63 -18.88 7.25 -0.25
CA THR A 63 -18.31 7.05 1.08
C THR A 63 -17.03 6.21 1.00
N ILE A 64 -17.00 5.13 0.21
CA ILE A 64 -15.78 4.34 0.01
C ILE A 64 -14.65 5.21 -0.59
N GLN A 65 -14.95 6.01 -1.61
CA GLN A 65 -13.98 6.91 -2.24
C GLN A 65 -13.44 7.95 -1.25
N ALA A 66 -14.33 8.56 -0.46
CA ALA A 66 -13.97 9.55 0.54
C ALA A 66 -13.11 8.96 1.67
N GLU A 67 -13.45 7.76 2.15
CA GLU A 67 -12.67 7.02 3.15
C GLU A 67 -11.28 6.64 2.62
N VAL A 68 -11.18 6.18 1.37
CA VAL A 68 -9.90 5.92 0.69
C VAL A 68 -9.04 7.18 0.64
N LEU A 69 -9.62 8.30 0.21
CA LEU A 69 -8.92 9.57 0.10
C LEU A 69 -8.49 10.14 1.45
N LEU A 70 -9.32 10.02 2.50
CA LEU A 70 -8.93 10.40 3.87
C LEU A 70 -7.81 9.51 4.40
N SER A 71 -7.87 8.22 4.15
CA SER A 71 -6.80 7.31 4.55
C SER A 71 -5.48 7.64 3.83
N TYR A 72 -5.51 7.95 2.53
CA TYR A 72 -4.32 8.46 1.83
C TYR A 72 -3.81 9.80 2.40
N TYR A 73 -4.71 10.69 2.83
CA TYR A 73 -4.35 11.95 3.46
C TYR A 73 -3.55 11.69 4.74
N TYR A 74 -4.06 10.81 5.60
CA TYR A 74 -3.35 10.45 6.84
C TYR A 74 -2.06 9.68 6.59
N LEU A 75 -1.97 8.91 5.49
CA LEU A 75 -0.71 8.31 5.04
C LEU A 75 0.31 9.39 4.67
N HIS A 76 -0.11 10.40 3.90
CA HIS A 76 0.71 11.54 3.53
C HIS A 76 1.18 12.35 4.74
N SER A 77 0.29 12.61 5.68
CA SER A 77 0.52 13.42 6.89
C SER A 77 1.19 12.66 8.04
N ALA A 78 1.62 11.40 7.81
CA ALA A 78 2.29 10.57 8.80
C ALA A 78 1.48 10.31 10.09
N ARG A 79 0.15 10.12 9.95
CA ARG A 79 -0.80 9.86 11.05
C ARG A 79 -1.38 8.43 10.92
N PRO A 80 -0.62 7.40 11.35
CA PRO A 80 -0.95 6.02 11.00
C PRO A 80 -2.23 5.49 11.65
N THR A 81 -2.55 5.95 12.86
CA THR A 81 -3.74 5.53 13.60
C THR A 81 -5.03 5.90 12.89
N GLU A 82 -5.17 7.15 12.49
CA GLU A 82 -6.32 7.69 11.79
C GLU A 82 -6.39 7.11 10.37
N GLY A 83 -5.25 7.03 9.69
CA GLY A 83 -5.19 6.47 8.34
C GLY A 83 -5.63 5.01 8.28
N ARG A 84 -5.25 4.20 9.28
CA ARG A 84 -5.72 2.83 9.43
C ARG A 84 -7.21 2.72 9.71
N TYR A 85 -7.73 3.58 10.57
CA TYR A 85 -9.17 3.62 10.86
C TYR A 85 -9.97 3.81 9.57
N HIS A 86 -9.64 4.83 8.78
CA HIS A 86 -10.32 5.11 7.52
C HIS A 86 -10.10 4.01 6.46
N SER A 87 -8.91 3.40 6.41
CA SER A 87 -8.65 2.25 5.53
C SER A 87 -9.52 1.03 5.90
N ALA A 88 -9.66 0.72 7.19
CA ALA A 88 -10.46 -0.38 7.67
C ALA A 88 -11.96 -0.12 7.46
N SER A 89 -12.40 1.13 7.64
CA SER A 89 -13.76 1.58 7.30
C SER A 89 -14.06 1.36 5.81
N ALA A 90 -13.19 1.86 4.92
CA ALA A 90 -13.35 1.71 3.47
C ALA A 90 -13.42 0.23 3.05
N MET A 91 -12.55 -0.61 3.61
CA MET A 91 -12.53 -2.04 3.35
C MET A 91 -13.81 -2.73 3.84
N SER A 92 -14.26 -2.41 5.05
CA SER A 92 -15.50 -2.97 5.61
C SER A 92 -16.73 -2.59 4.77
N LEU A 93 -16.81 -1.33 4.32
CA LEU A 93 -17.86 -0.87 3.42
C LEU A 93 -17.80 -1.60 2.07
N ALA A 94 -16.61 -1.77 1.48
CA ALA A 94 -16.45 -2.49 0.22
C ALA A 94 -16.85 -3.97 0.31
N LEU A 95 -16.53 -4.63 1.43
CA LEU A 95 -16.94 -6.01 1.68
C LEU A 95 -18.46 -6.11 1.87
N ASN A 96 -19.05 -5.25 2.71
CA ASN A 96 -20.50 -5.22 2.96
C ASN A 96 -21.31 -4.84 1.72
N ALA A 97 -20.76 -4.03 0.83
CA ALA A 97 -21.36 -3.69 -0.46
C ALA A 97 -21.15 -4.78 -1.54
N GLY A 98 -20.51 -5.90 -1.21
CA GLY A 98 -20.29 -7.01 -2.14
C GLY A 98 -19.25 -6.76 -3.23
N LEU A 99 -18.43 -5.70 -3.10
CA LEU A 99 -17.44 -5.33 -4.12
C LEU A 99 -16.30 -6.34 -4.30
N HIS A 100 -16.19 -7.32 -3.40
CA HIS A 100 -15.24 -8.43 -3.45
C HIS A 100 -15.74 -9.62 -4.30
N LEU A 101 -17.00 -9.59 -4.75
CA LEU A 101 -17.65 -10.69 -5.46
C LEU A 101 -18.05 -10.32 -6.90
N LEU A 102 -17.46 -9.27 -7.50
CA LEU A 102 -17.87 -8.73 -8.81
C LEU A 102 -17.65 -9.67 -10.02
N GLY A 103 -16.88 -10.74 -9.85
CA GLY A 103 -16.67 -11.80 -10.85
C GLY A 103 -17.41 -13.12 -10.54
N ALA A 104 -18.15 -13.22 -9.44
CA ALA A 104 -18.95 -14.41 -9.17
C ALA A 104 -20.21 -14.40 -10.08
N PRO A 105 -20.70 -15.57 -10.55
CA PRO A 105 -22.06 -15.65 -11.07
C PRO A 105 -23.01 -15.12 -9.99
N THR A 106 -24.02 -14.34 -10.39
CA THR A 106 -25.00 -13.71 -9.50
C THR A 106 -25.47 -14.73 -8.48
N GLN A 107 -24.93 -14.68 -7.26
CA GLN A 107 -25.40 -15.56 -6.21
C GLN A 107 -26.80 -15.08 -5.87
N GLU A 108 -27.77 -16.01 -5.91
CA GLU A 108 -29.05 -15.75 -5.28
C GLU A 108 -28.79 -15.30 -3.84
N PRO A 109 -29.53 -14.29 -3.33
CA PRO A 109 -29.32 -13.76 -2.01
C PRO A 109 -29.34 -14.90 -1.00
N CYS A 110 -28.17 -15.17 -0.40
CA CYS A 110 -28.03 -16.22 0.59
C CYS A 110 -28.98 -15.87 1.74
N PRO A 111 -29.92 -16.75 2.13
CA PRO A 111 -30.86 -16.42 3.18
C PRO A 111 -30.10 -16.47 4.50
N SER A 112 -29.68 -15.31 5.04
CA SER A 112 -29.71 -14.94 6.47
C SER A 112 -28.60 -13.97 6.92
N PHE A 113 -29.02 -12.81 7.43
CA PHE A 113 -28.67 -12.17 8.71
C PHE A 113 -29.74 -11.07 8.92
N PRO A 114 -30.28 -10.85 10.14
CA PRO A 114 -31.37 -9.88 10.35
C PRO A 114 -30.93 -8.40 10.27
N LEU A 115 -29.68 -8.14 9.86
CA LEU A 115 -29.13 -6.79 9.72
C LEU A 115 -29.27 -6.31 8.27
N PRO A 116 -29.58 -5.02 8.06
CA PRO A 116 -29.64 -4.46 6.71
C PRO A 116 -28.26 -4.55 6.04
N ALA A 117 -28.22 -5.10 4.83
CA ALA A 117 -27.03 -5.14 3.99
C ALA A 117 -26.95 -3.88 3.12
N ILE A 118 -25.73 -3.48 2.75
CA ILE A 118 -25.55 -2.40 1.77
C ILE A 118 -25.90 -2.96 0.39
N HIS A 119 -27.07 -2.59 -0.11
CA HIS A 119 -27.52 -2.99 -1.43
C HIS A 119 -27.06 -1.96 -2.45
N LEU A 120 -26.05 -2.32 -3.25
CA LEU A 120 -25.73 -1.54 -4.45
C LEU A 120 -26.80 -1.75 -5.51
N ALA A 121 -27.03 -0.73 -6.34
CA ALA A 121 -27.89 -0.87 -7.50
C ALA A 121 -27.39 -2.00 -8.42
N PRO A 122 -28.26 -2.69 -9.17
CA PRO A 122 -27.82 -3.62 -10.20
C PRO A 122 -26.87 -2.91 -11.19
N LEU A 123 -25.81 -3.62 -11.61
CA LEU A 123 -24.87 -3.12 -12.61
C LEU A 123 -25.62 -2.75 -13.88
N SER A 124 -25.63 -1.46 -14.23
CA SER A 124 -26.38 -0.93 -15.36
C SER A 124 -25.51 -0.76 -16.61
N ASP A 125 -24.22 -0.44 -16.44
CA ASP A 125 -23.29 -0.26 -17.55
C ASP A 125 -21.85 -0.75 -17.25
N ALA A 126 -21.02 -0.80 -18.30
CA ALA A 126 -19.63 -1.23 -18.20
C ALA A 126 -18.77 -0.24 -17.40
N ARG A 127 -19.15 1.04 -17.37
CA ARG A 127 -18.45 2.09 -16.65
C ARG A 127 -18.61 1.93 -15.14
N GLU A 128 -19.83 1.74 -14.66
CA GLU A 128 -20.15 1.47 -13.27
C GLU A 128 -19.44 0.19 -12.79
N ARG A 129 -19.38 -0.84 -13.65
CA ARG A 129 -18.58 -2.04 -13.36
C ARG A 129 -17.11 -1.71 -13.15
N ALA A 130 -16.51 -0.92 -14.05
CA ALA A 130 -15.12 -0.48 -13.93
C ALA A 130 -14.88 0.33 -12.64
N GLU A 131 -15.78 1.26 -12.32
CA GLU A 131 -15.72 2.08 -11.11
C GLU A 131 -15.77 1.23 -9.83
N ARG A 132 -16.65 0.22 -9.77
CA ARG A 132 -16.75 -0.72 -8.64
C ARG A 132 -15.52 -1.62 -8.49
N VAL A 133 -14.97 -2.13 -9.59
CA VAL A 133 -13.73 -2.92 -9.60
C VAL A 133 -12.56 -2.06 -9.11
N ASN A 134 -12.45 -0.82 -9.60
CA ASN A 134 -11.41 0.12 -9.19
C ASN A 134 -11.56 0.50 -7.71
N ALA A 135 -12.78 0.74 -7.22
CA ALA A 135 -13.04 1.03 -5.83
C ALA A 135 -12.57 -0.12 -4.91
N PHE A 136 -12.88 -1.37 -5.27
CA PHE A 136 -12.40 -2.54 -4.51
C PHE A 136 -10.87 -2.64 -4.48
N TRP A 137 -10.20 -2.50 -5.63
CA TRP A 137 -8.74 -2.61 -5.65
C TRP A 137 -8.06 -1.42 -4.99
N ALA A 138 -8.65 -0.22 -5.03
CA ALA A 138 -8.15 0.93 -4.30
C ALA A 138 -8.19 0.71 -2.78
N THR A 139 -9.29 0.18 -2.24
CA THR A 139 -9.38 -0.16 -0.79
C THR A 139 -8.42 -1.28 -0.43
N TRP A 140 -8.29 -2.30 -1.28
CA TRP A 140 -7.38 -3.43 -1.09
C TRP A 140 -5.91 -3.00 -1.04
N ILE A 141 -5.48 -2.23 -2.06
CA ILE A 141 -4.13 -1.70 -2.14
C ILE A 141 -3.82 -0.84 -0.92
N LEU A 142 -4.73 0.05 -0.54
CA LEU A 142 -4.51 0.96 0.59
C LEU A 142 -4.44 0.22 1.94
N ASN A 143 -5.30 -0.77 2.17
CA ASN A 143 -5.17 -1.64 3.34
C ASN A 143 -3.78 -2.30 3.38
N ASN A 144 -3.31 -2.81 2.25
CA ASN A 144 -2.01 -3.47 2.17
C ASN A 144 -0.84 -2.48 2.29
N TYR A 145 -1.00 -1.20 1.91
CA TYR A 145 -0.03 -0.16 2.22
C TYR A 145 0.11 0.01 3.72
N TRP A 146 -1.00 0.05 4.46
CA TRP A 146 -0.95 0.14 5.92
C TRP A 146 -0.38 -1.11 6.59
N VAL A 147 -0.52 -2.29 5.98
CA VAL A 147 0.19 -3.50 6.41
C VAL A 147 1.70 -3.37 6.15
N ALA A 148 2.10 -2.85 4.99
CA ALA A 148 3.50 -2.61 4.66
C ALA A 148 4.19 -1.61 5.59
N MET A 149 3.47 -0.55 5.98
CA MET A 149 3.97 0.57 6.80
C MET A 149 4.49 0.14 8.17
N ASP A 150 3.72 -0.65 8.91
CA ASP A 150 4.07 -1.00 10.30
C ASP A 150 4.24 -2.50 10.53
N GLY A 151 4.04 -3.31 9.48
CA GLY A 151 4.19 -4.75 9.54
C GLY A 151 3.11 -5.47 10.34
N SER A 152 2.01 -4.82 10.74
CA SER A 152 0.92 -5.49 11.47
C SER A 152 0.07 -6.35 10.53
N PRO A 153 -0.63 -7.38 11.05
CA PRO A 153 -1.58 -8.16 10.28
C PRO A 153 -2.66 -7.30 9.60
N SER A 154 -3.15 -7.77 8.46
CA SER A 154 -4.25 -7.14 7.73
C SER A 154 -5.54 -7.07 8.57
N SER A 155 -6.31 -5.99 8.39
CA SER A 155 -7.64 -5.85 8.97
C SER A 155 -8.68 -6.78 8.33
N ILE A 156 -8.32 -7.40 7.20
CA ILE A 156 -9.19 -8.27 6.41
C ILE A 156 -9.24 -9.66 7.05
N PRO A 157 -10.44 -10.17 7.37
CA PRO A 157 -10.58 -11.51 7.95
C PRO A 157 -9.98 -12.60 7.05
N SER A 158 -9.29 -13.56 7.66
CA SER A 158 -8.79 -14.74 6.96
C SER A 158 -9.98 -15.55 6.41
N GLY A 159 -9.91 -15.93 5.13
CA GLY A 159 -10.94 -16.76 4.48
C GLY A 159 -11.99 -16.00 3.67
N VAL A 160 -11.94 -14.66 3.59
CA VAL A 160 -12.79 -13.89 2.67
C VAL A 160 -12.46 -14.29 1.22
N SER A 161 -13.48 -14.75 0.49
CA SER A 161 -13.34 -15.12 -0.93
C SER A 161 -13.35 -13.87 -1.80
N ILE A 162 -12.31 -13.67 -2.60
CA ILE A 162 -12.18 -12.50 -3.45
C ILE A 162 -12.26 -12.95 -4.90
N ASN A 163 -13.39 -12.65 -5.53
CA ASN A 163 -13.71 -13.00 -6.92
C ASN A 163 -13.67 -11.78 -7.84
N THR A 164 -13.36 -10.60 -7.31
CA THR A 164 -13.24 -9.38 -8.13
C THR A 164 -12.06 -9.52 -9.08
N PRO A 165 -12.25 -9.35 -10.40
CA PRO A 165 -11.19 -9.48 -11.39
C PRO A 165 -10.15 -8.37 -11.26
N TRP A 166 -8.89 -8.63 -11.62
CA TRP A 166 -7.81 -7.62 -11.59
C TRP A 166 -8.06 -6.42 -12.52
N SER A 167 -8.91 -6.60 -13.53
CA SER A 167 -9.26 -5.62 -14.55
C SER A 167 -10.77 -5.71 -14.85
N GLU A 168 -11.27 -4.91 -15.78
CA GLU A 168 -12.69 -4.84 -16.18
C GLU A 168 -13.27 -6.15 -16.75
N GLY A 169 -12.46 -7.20 -16.90
CA GLY A 169 -12.87 -8.50 -17.40
C GLY A 169 -13.91 -9.24 -16.55
N ILE A 170 -14.30 -10.41 -17.03
CA ILE A 170 -15.13 -11.34 -16.27
C ILE A 170 -14.15 -12.19 -15.44
N GLY A 171 -14.18 -12.02 -14.12
CA GLY A 171 -13.41 -12.87 -13.22
C GLY A 171 -13.98 -14.28 -13.23
N ASP A 172 -13.11 -15.28 -13.18
CA ASP A 172 -13.51 -16.68 -13.11
C ASP A 172 -13.10 -17.23 -11.74
N GLY A 173 -13.88 -16.95 -10.69
CA GLY A 173 -13.61 -17.49 -9.34
C GLY A 173 -12.54 -16.74 -8.52
N PRO A 174 -11.85 -17.40 -7.57
CA PRO A 174 -11.10 -16.73 -6.50
C PRO A 174 -9.78 -16.13 -7.01
N THR A 175 -9.84 -14.85 -7.39
CA THR A 175 -8.80 -14.06 -8.04
C THR A 175 -7.45 -14.15 -7.32
N ILE A 176 -7.42 -13.89 -6.01
CA ILE A 176 -6.17 -13.90 -5.24
C ILE A 176 -5.60 -15.32 -5.13
N SER A 177 -6.45 -16.33 -4.89
CA SER A 177 -6.00 -17.71 -4.79
C SER A 177 -5.42 -18.21 -6.11
N LYS A 178 -6.05 -17.87 -7.24
CA LYS A 178 -5.53 -18.17 -8.58
C LYS A 178 -4.17 -17.54 -8.83
N PHE A 179 -4.00 -16.27 -8.47
CA PHE A 179 -2.71 -15.57 -8.56
C PHE A 179 -1.61 -16.24 -7.75
N LEU A 180 -1.87 -16.51 -6.46
CA LEU A 180 -0.89 -17.10 -5.56
C LEU A 180 -0.47 -18.52 -6.01
N ASN A 181 -1.41 -19.28 -6.58
CA ASN A 181 -1.16 -20.62 -7.12
C ASN A 181 -0.58 -20.60 -8.54
N GLY A 182 -0.43 -19.43 -9.17
CA GLY A 182 0.11 -19.30 -10.52
C GLY A 182 -0.82 -19.76 -11.64
N GLY A 183 -2.12 -19.89 -11.38
CA GLY A 183 -3.12 -20.32 -12.36
C GLY A 183 -3.65 -19.21 -13.27
N GLU A 184 -2.92 -18.12 -13.45
CA GLU A 184 -3.39 -16.96 -14.24
C GLU A 184 -2.86 -16.97 -15.66
N GLN A 185 -3.74 -16.65 -16.61
CA GLN A 185 -3.34 -16.33 -17.99
C GLN A 185 -2.72 -14.93 -18.04
N GLN A 186 -1.76 -14.73 -18.95
CA GLN A 186 -1.09 -13.45 -19.16
C GLN A 186 -2.06 -12.44 -19.80
N ASP A 187 -2.91 -11.82 -18.99
CA ASP A 187 -3.70 -10.67 -19.42
C ASP A 187 -2.86 -9.40 -19.42
N ASN A 188 -3.12 -8.52 -20.40
CA ASN A 188 -2.48 -7.20 -20.55
C ASN A 188 -2.42 -6.45 -19.20
N PHE A 189 -1.21 -6.33 -18.67
CA PHE A 189 -0.95 -5.89 -17.30
C PHE A 189 -1.18 -4.39 -17.11
N ARG A 190 -2.39 -3.99 -16.70
CA ARG A 190 -2.64 -2.60 -16.25
C ARG A 190 -1.78 -2.31 -15.00
N PRO A 191 -1.20 -1.10 -14.86
CA PRO A 191 -0.35 -0.77 -13.71
C PRO A 191 -1.04 -0.96 -12.34
N THR A 192 -2.34 -0.68 -12.23
CA THR A 192 -3.12 -0.87 -11.01
C THR A 192 -3.27 -2.36 -10.65
N SER A 193 -3.44 -3.22 -11.64
CA SER A 193 -3.49 -4.68 -11.45
C SER A 193 -2.16 -5.22 -10.94
N LEU A 194 -1.04 -4.75 -11.49
CA LEU A 194 0.29 -5.10 -11.01
C LEU A 194 0.53 -4.61 -9.58
N LEU A 195 0.10 -3.39 -9.28
CA LEU A 195 0.20 -2.83 -7.93
C LEU A 195 -0.62 -3.62 -6.91
N ALA A 196 -1.84 -4.03 -7.27
CA ALA A 196 -2.68 -4.90 -6.43
C ALA A 196 -2.03 -6.27 -6.18
N LYS A 197 -1.41 -6.85 -7.20
CA LYS A 197 -0.66 -8.12 -7.08
C LYS A 197 0.57 -7.97 -6.17
N ALA A 198 1.37 -6.92 -6.35
CA ALA A 198 2.54 -6.64 -5.52
C ALA A 198 2.16 -6.42 -4.05
N SER A 199 1.14 -5.60 -3.80
CA SER A 199 0.66 -5.35 -2.44
C SER A 199 0.08 -6.60 -1.78
N THR A 200 -0.59 -7.47 -2.56
CA THR A 200 -1.08 -8.77 -2.09
C THR A 200 0.07 -9.70 -1.71
N LEU A 201 1.12 -9.82 -2.52
CA LEU A 201 2.28 -10.65 -2.17
C LEU A 201 2.94 -10.16 -0.87
N LEU A 202 3.09 -8.84 -0.72
CA LEU A 202 3.66 -8.26 0.50
C LEU A 202 2.79 -8.54 1.73
N GLU A 203 1.48 -8.32 1.65
CA GLU A 203 0.55 -8.62 2.75
C GLU A 203 0.64 -10.09 3.17
N ARG A 204 0.66 -11.01 2.19
CA ARG A 204 0.74 -12.45 2.46
C ARG A 204 2.07 -12.83 3.10
N VAL A 205 3.19 -12.27 2.64
CA VAL A 205 4.50 -12.48 3.28
C VAL A 205 4.50 -11.97 4.72
N ILE A 206 3.96 -10.78 4.97
CA ILE A 206 3.87 -10.23 6.33
C ILE A 206 3.01 -11.14 7.21
N ALA A 207 1.82 -11.53 6.76
CA ALA A 207 0.94 -12.45 7.48
C ALA A 207 1.66 -13.78 7.82
N LEU A 208 2.45 -14.33 6.89
CA LEU A 208 3.24 -15.54 7.13
C LEU A 208 4.34 -15.35 8.16
N THR A 209 5.04 -14.21 8.14
CA THR A 209 6.10 -13.93 9.13
C THR A 209 5.57 -13.79 10.56
N HIS A 210 4.30 -13.41 10.72
CA HIS A 210 3.60 -13.39 12.02
C HIS A 210 3.12 -14.76 12.47
N GLN A 211 2.85 -15.67 11.53
CA GLN A 211 2.45 -17.04 11.84
C GLN A 211 3.68 -17.92 12.11
N ARG A 212 3.56 -18.91 13.02
CA ARG A 212 4.64 -19.89 13.30
C ARG A 212 5.07 -20.67 12.05
N SER A 213 4.21 -20.73 11.03
CA SER A 213 4.42 -21.35 9.72
C SER A 213 5.42 -20.61 8.83
N GLY A 214 5.82 -19.37 9.14
CA GLY A 214 6.79 -18.60 8.35
C GLY A 214 8.19 -19.23 8.27
N ARG A 215 8.47 -20.25 9.09
CA ARG A 215 9.72 -21.04 9.06
C ARG A 215 9.60 -22.36 8.30
N ASP A 216 8.43 -22.69 7.76
CA ASP A 216 8.23 -23.87 6.94
C ASP A 216 8.94 -23.69 5.59
N SER A 217 9.89 -24.58 5.30
CA SER A 217 10.67 -24.57 4.06
C SER A 217 9.80 -24.67 2.81
N SER A 218 8.69 -25.41 2.87
CA SER A 218 7.76 -25.57 1.74
C SER A 218 7.03 -24.26 1.43
N VAL A 219 6.53 -23.59 2.46
CA VAL A 219 5.85 -22.29 2.36
C VAL A 219 6.82 -21.21 1.89
N PHE A 220 8.02 -21.17 2.46
CA PHE A 220 9.08 -20.25 2.02
C PHE A 220 9.42 -20.45 0.53
N THR A 221 9.60 -21.69 0.09
CA THR A 221 9.94 -22.02 -1.30
C THR A 221 8.81 -21.63 -2.26
N ALA A 222 7.55 -21.89 -1.89
CA ALA A 222 6.39 -21.52 -2.69
C ALA A 222 6.30 -20.00 -2.89
N PHE A 223 6.43 -19.22 -1.81
CA PHE A 223 6.39 -17.76 -1.89
C PHE A 223 7.61 -17.16 -2.60
N SER A 224 8.80 -17.69 -2.37
CA SER A 224 10.02 -17.29 -3.09
C SER A 224 9.87 -17.50 -4.59
N THR A 225 9.39 -18.68 -5.00
CA THR A 225 9.12 -18.99 -6.42
C THR A 225 8.08 -18.05 -7.01
N ARG A 226 6.99 -17.78 -6.27
CA ARG A 226 5.92 -16.88 -6.73
C ARG A 226 6.39 -15.42 -6.86
N LEU A 227 7.21 -14.94 -5.94
CA LEU A 227 7.82 -13.60 -5.99
C LEU A 227 8.77 -13.47 -7.17
N GLN A 228 9.64 -14.45 -7.41
CA GLN A 228 10.56 -14.46 -8.55
C GLN A 228 9.82 -14.50 -9.88
N ALA A 229 8.78 -15.34 -9.99
CA ALA A 229 7.93 -15.40 -11.18
C ALA A 229 7.21 -14.06 -11.43
N PHE A 230 6.69 -13.42 -10.37
CA PHE A 230 6.05 -12.12 -10.49
C PHE A 230 7.05 -11.03 -10.89
N GLN A 231 8.21 -10.94 -10.23
CA GLN A 231 9.26 -9.98 -10.55
C GLN A 231 9.74 -10.11 -11.99
N SER A 232 9.90 -11.34 -12.49
CA SER A 232 10.29 -11.61 -13.88
C SER A 232 9.21 -11.24 -14.90
N SER A 233 7.95 -11.13 -14.45
CA SER A 233 6.82 -10.73 -15.30
C SER A 233 6.60 -9.22 -15.35
N LEU A 234 7.27 -8.44 -14.50
CA LEU A 234 7.09 -6.99 -14.46
C LEU A 234 7.70 -6.33 -15.72
N PRO A 235 7.00 -5.36 -16.32
CA PRO A 235 7.54 -4.61 -17.46
C PRO A 235 8.75 -3.78 -17.02
N PRO A 236 9.79 -3.64 -17.88
CA PRO A 236 10.99 -2.86 -17.54
C PRO A 236 10.57 -1.43 -17.22
N LEU A 237 11.06 -0.83 -16.13
CA LEU A 237 10.65 0.50 -15.64
C LEU A 237 10.74 1.61 -16.70
N PRO A 238 9.64 2.05 -17.35
CA PRO A 238 9.65 3.16 -18.28
C PRO A 238 8.75 4.26 -17.69
N GLY A 239 9.26 5.03 -16.73
CA GLY A 239 8.64 6.25 -16.19
C GLY A 239 7.15 6.14 -15.81
N GLY A 240 6.84 5.55 -14.64
CA GLY A 240 5.48 5.54 -14.11
C GLY A 240 5.43 5.32 -12.61
N LYS A 241 4.86 6.27 -11.86
CA LYS A 241 4.79 6.27 -10.40
C LYS A 241 4.22 4.97 -9.81
N THR A 242 3.15 4.44 -10.42
CA THR A 242 2.51 3.18 -10.01
C THR A 242 3.45 1.98 -10.15
N LEU A 243 4.27 1.97 -11.21
CA LEU A 243 5.21 0.89 -11.46
C LEU A 243 6.39 0.94 -10.48
N VAL A 244 6.91 2.14 -10.17
CA VAL A 244 7.94 2.31 -9.13
C VAL A 244 7.47 1.74 -7.80
N VAL A 245 6.24 2.04 -7.40
CA VAL A 245 5.65 1.50 -6.16
C VAL A 245 5.46 -0.02 -6.25
N THR A 246 5.04 -0.53 -7.41
CA THR A 246 4.91 -1.98 -7.65
C THR A 246 6.25 -2.69 -7.44
N TYR A 247 7.34 -2.17 -8.00
CA TYR A 247 8.68 -2.71 -7.80
C TYR A 247 9.10 -2.62 -6.33
N ALA A 248 8.91 -1.46 -5.70
CA ALA A 248 9.27 -1.26 -4.30
C ALA A 248 8.53 -2.23 -3.36
N LEU A 249 7.22 -2.43 -3.53
CA LEU A 249 6.46 -3.40 -2.73
C LEU A 249 6.90 -4.84 -2.97
N THR A 250 7.23 -5.19 -4.22
CA THR A 250 7.75 -6.52 -4.58
C THR A 250 9.09 -6.77 -3.90
N ASP A 251 10.01 -5.79 -3.94
CA ASP A 251 11.32 -5.91 -3.30
C ASP A 251 11.21 -5.91 -1.76
N ILE A 252 10.28 -5.15 -1.19
CA ILE A 252 9.99 -5.20 0.25
C ILE A 252 9.42 -6.58 0.63
N ALA A 253 8.58 -7.20 -0.21
CA ALA A 253 8.09 -8.56 0.04
C ALA A 253 9.23 -9.59 0.02
N ILE A 254 10.16 -9.48 -0.92
CA ILE A 254 11.37 -10.32 -0.96
C ILE A 254 12.20 -10.11 0.32
N LEU A 255 12.46 -8.85 0.67
CA LEU A 255 13.21 -8.49 1.87
C LEU A 255 12.56 -9.08 3.13
N ARG A 256 11.23 -8.94 3.30
CA ARG A 256 10.50 -9.47 4.45
C ARG A 256 10.48 -11.00 4.50
N LEU A 257 10.40 -11.68 3.35
CA LEU A 257 10.44 -13.13 3.27
C LEU A 257 11.80 -13.69 3.73
N HIS A 258 12.89 -13.03 3.36
CA HIS A 258 14.25 -13.46 3.69
C HIS A 258 14.74 -12.98 5.07
N ALA A 259 14.12 -11.95 5.65
CA ALA A 259 14.56 -11.36 6.92
C ALA A 259 14.75 -12.39 8.06
N PRO A 260 13.82 -13.35 8.31
CA PRO A 260 13.98 -14.35 9.38
C PRO A 260 15.19 -15.29 9.21
N PHE A 261 15.68 -15.45 7.98
CA PHE A 261 16.76 -16.38 7.63
C PHE A 261 18.08 -15.68 7.33
N SER A 262 18.08 -14.35 7.22
CA SER A 262 19.23 -13.53 6.84
C SER A 262 20.49 -13.73 7.72
N ARG A 263 20.33 -14.19 8.95
CA ARG A 263 21.46 -14.45 9.87
C ARG A 263 21.98 -15.89 9.82
N ILE A 264 21.23 -16.81 9.21
CA ILE A 264 21.51 -18.25 9.21
C ILE A 264 21.83 -18.75 7.79
N SER A 265 21.44 -18.01 6.77
CA SER A 265 21.56 -18.37 5.36
C SER A 265 22.15 -17.21 4.57
N ASP A 266 23.38 -17.41 4.07
CA ASP A 266 24.06 -16.43 3.20
C ASP A 266 23.24 -16.09 1.96
N THR A 267 22.54 -17.09 1.39
CA THR A 267 21.66 -16.86 0.24
C THR A 267 20.50 -15.93 0.58
N SER A 268 19.89 -16.08 1.76
CA SER A 268 18.83 -15.18 2.22
C SER A 268 19.36 -13.79 2.58
N HIS A 269 20.54 -13.71 3.18
CA HIS A 269 21.22 -12.45 3.46
C HIS A 269 21.48 -11.63 2.18
N VAL A 270 22.10 -12.27 1.20
CA VAL A 270 22.39 -11.66 -0.11
C VAL A 270 21.10 -11.25 -0.82
N ALA A 271 20.06 -12.09 -0.78
CA ALA A 271 18.77 -11.77 -1.39
C ALA A 271 18.10 -10.54 -0.76
N ALA A 272 18.12 -10.42 0.57
CA ALA A 272 17.56 -9.28 1.30
C ALA A 272 18.30 -7.97 0.97
N LEU A 273 19.63 -7.98 1.00
CA LEU A 273 20.44 -6.78 0.67
C LEU A 273 20.34 -6.42 -0.81
N ALA A 274 20.23 -7.40 -1.71
CA ALA A 274 20.00 -7.14 -3.13
C ALA A 274 18.63 -6.50 -3.37
N ALA A 275 17.57 -6.94 -2.66
CA ALA A 275 16.25 -6.32 -2.73
C ALA A 275 16.28 -4.86 -2.23
N ALA A 276 16.92 -4.60 -1.09
CA ALA A 276 17.15 -3.25 -0.59
C ALA A 276 17.87 -2.36 -1.64
N GLY A 277 18.95 -2.86 -2.26
CA GLY A 277 19.70 -2.11 -3.27
C GLY A 277 18.91 -1.81 -4.54
N ARG A 278 18.01 -2.71 -4.97
CA ARG A 278 17.10 -2.45 -6.09
C ARG A 278 16.12 -1.33 -5.77
N ILE A 279 15.60 -1.25 -4.54
CA ILE A 279 14.73 -0.15 -4.11
C ILE A 279 15.48 1.19 -4.21
N VAL A 280 16.71 1.26 -3.69
CA VAL A 280 17.54 2.48 -3.79
C VAL A 280 17.73 2.89 -5.25
N SER A 281 18.07 1.94 -6.12
CA SER A 281 18.32 2.19 -7.55
C SER A 281 17.05 2.64 -8.28
N ASN A 282 15.90 2.04 -7.97
CA ASN A 282 14.62 2.40 -8.58
C ASN A 282 14.11 3.76 -8.12
N LEU A 283 14.34 4.14 -6.86
CA LEU A 283 13.97 5.44 -6.33
C LEU A 283 14.86 6.56 -6.88
N GLU A 284 16.14 6.30 -7.11
CA GLU A 284 17.05 7.26 -7.76
C GLU A 284 16.61 7.63 -9.18
N ALA A 285 15.97 6.70 -9.89
CA ALA A 285 15.45 6.94 -11.23
C ALA A 285 14.19 7.84 -11.25
N VAL A 286 13.61 8.18 -10.10
CA VAL A 286 12.43 9.04 -9.99
C VAL A 286 12.86 10.51 -9.89
N HIS A 287 12.32 11.36 -10.77
CA HIS A 287 12.61 12.79 -10.75
C HIS A 287 11.98 13.47 -9.52
N VAL A 288 12.69 14.45 -8.94
CA VAL A 288 12.26 15.22 -7.75
C VAL A 288 10.95 15.99 -8.00
N ASP A 289 10.71 16.39 -9.24
CA ASP A 289 9.52 17.17 -9.62
C ASP A 289 8.25 16.32 -9.70
N GLU A 290 8.38 15.00 -9.81
CA GLU A 290 7.24 14.10 -9.82
C GLU A 290 6.61 13.97 -8.43
N GLU A 291 5.29 14.15 -8.36
CA GLU A 291 4.53 13.87 -7.13
C GLU A 291 4.68 12.39 -6.74
N VAL A 292 5.41 12.13 -5.65
CA VAL A 292 5.75 10.79 -5.15
C VAL A 292 4.58 10.23 -4.35
N GLN A 293 4.20 8.96 -4.60
CA GLN A 293 3.18 8.31 -3.77
C GLN A 293 3.65 8.24 -2.31
N PRO A 294 2.81 8.65 -1.32
CA PRO A 294 3.21 8.73 0.09
C PRO A 294 3.87 7.47 0.66
N ILE A 295 3.43 6.29 0.21
CA ILE A 295 3.96 5.00 0.65
C ILE A 295 5.48 4.85 0.43
N LEU A 296 6.04 5.46 -0.61
CA LEU A 296 7.47 5.33 -0.94
C LEU A 296 8.38 5.86 0.17
N GLY A 297 7.98 6.92 0.87
CA GLY A 297 8.75 7.46 2.00
C GLY A 297 8.93 6.45 3.12
N ALA A 298 7.91 5.65 3.40
CA ALA A 298 7.97 4.63 4.43
C ALA A 298 8.65 3.33 3.99
N LEU A 299 8.50 2.94 2.71
CA LEU A 299 9.29 1.85 2.16
C LEU A 299 10.78 2.19 2.20
N ALA A 300 11.14 3.44 1.89
CA ALA A 300 12.50 3.94 2.02
C ALA A 300 12.99 3.90 3.47
N GLY A 301 12.14 4.33 4.42
CA GLY A 301 12.42 4.19 5.85
C GLY A 301 12.70 2.74 6.29
N THR A 302 11.95 1.77 5.76
CA THR A 302 12.18 0.34 6.01
C THR A 302 13.57 -0.10 5.50
N VAL A 303 13.98 0.37 4.32
CA VAL A 303 15.31 0.09 3.77
C VAL A 303 16.42 0.71 4.62
N CYS A 304 16.24 1.94 5.12
CA CYS A 304 17.17 2.57 6.05
C CYS A 304 17.37 1.71 7.31
N SER A 305 16.28 1.22 7.92
CA SER A 305 16.35 0.35 9.10
C SER A 305 17.16 -0.92 8.82
N VAL A 306 16.96 -1.56 7.67
CA VAL A 306 17.73 -2.77 7.29
C VAL A 306 19.22 -2.48 7.15
N TYR A 307 19.60 -1.37 6.51
CA TYR A 307 21.01 -1.02 6.39
C TYR A 307 21.62 -0.64 7.74
N ILE A 308 20.91 0.08 8.60
CA ILE A 308 21.38 0.40 9.95
C ILE A 308 21.58 -0.87 10.77
N GLU A 309 20.63 -1.81 10.76
CA GLU A 309 20.77 -3.11 11.43
C GLU A 309 21.96 -3.92 10.91
N GLU A 310 22.26 -3.83 9.61
CA GLU A 310 23.43 -4.48 9.02
C GLU A 310 24.74 -3.80 9.43
N LEU A 311 24.78 -2.46 9.53
CA LEU A 311 25.94 -1.73 10.06
C LEU A 311 26.21 -2.10 11.52
N ILE A 312 25.17 -2.16 12.37
CA ILE A 312 25.28 -2.61 13.76
C ILE A 312 25.92 -4.00 13.83
N PHE A 313 25.43 -4.92 13.01
CA PHE A 313 25.94 -6.30 12.97
C PHE A 313 27.41 -6.36 12.56
N LEU A 314 27.80 -5.60 11.52
CA LEU A 314 29.17 -5.57 11.04
C LEU A 314 30.15 -4.95 12.05
N LEU A 315 29.70 -4.01 12.89
CA LEU A 315 30.52 -3.44 13.97
C LEU A 315 30.72 -4.39 15.14
N ALA A 316 29.73 -5.23 15.46
CA ALA A 316 29.80 -6.15 16.59
C ALA A 316 30.77 -7.34 16.37
N ALA A 317 31.20 -7.57 15.13
CA ALA A 317 32.02 -8.71 14.75
C ALA A 317 33.49 -8.31 14.55
N GLU A 318 34.45 -9.23 14.81
CA GLU A 318 35.90 -8.97 14.66
C GLU A 318 36.27 -8.32 13.31
N THR A 319 37.16 -7.33 13.33
CA THR A 319 37.45 -6.52 12.14
C THR A 319 38.29 -7.30 11.13
N SER A 320 37.76 -7.50 9.91
CA SER A 320 38.50 -8.06 8.77
C SER A 320 38.45 -7.11 7.57
N CYS A 321 39.40 -7.21 6.65
CA CYS A 321 39.45 -6.38 5.43
C CYS A 321 38.20 -6.54 4.55
N ILE A 322 37.64 -7.75 4.48
CA ILE A 322 36.40 -8.04 3.73
C ILE A 322 35.21 -7.34 4.39
N ARG A 323 35.12 -7.38 5.73
CA ARG A 323 34.03 -6.71 6.48
C ARG A 323 34.13 -5.20 6.39
N SER A 324 35.32 -4.62 6.38
CA SER A 324 35.48 -3.17 6.22
C SER A 324 35.03 -2.70 4.84
N ALA A 325 35.26 -3.48 3.78
CA ALA A 325 34.72 -3.20 2.45
C ALA A 325 33.18 -3.33 2.41
N GLN A 326 32.62 -4.37 3.04
CA GLN A 326 31.17 -4.55 3.14
C GLN A 326 30.50 -3.40 3.92
N TYR A 327 31.07 -3.00 5.05
CA TYR A 327 30.60 -1.86 5.84
C TYR A 327 30.49 -0.59 5.00
N ARG A 328 31.56 -0.20 4.29
CA ARG A 328 31.56 0.99 3.43
C ARG A 328 30.50 0.92 2.33
N ARG A 329 30.27 -0.28 1.77
CA ARG A 329 29.24 -0.48 0.74
C ARG A 329 27.84 -0.26 1.30
N ILE A 330 27.55 -0.81 2.48
CA ILE A 330 26.25 -0.63 3.14
C ILE A 330 26.05 0.83 3.55
N GLU A 331 27.06 1.46 4.14
CA GLU A 331 27.02 2.86 4.54
C GLU A 331 26.75 3.78 3.34
N MET A 332 27.41 3.54 2.20
CA MET A 332 27.18 4.28 0.97
C MET A 332 25.73 4.13 0.47
N GLN A 333 25.13 2.94 0.54
CA GLN A 333 23.73 2.74 0.14
C GLN A 333 22.77 3.43 1.10
N LEU A 334 23.04 3.40 2.41
CA LEU A 334 22.25 4.10 3.42
C LEU A 334 22.25 5.61 3.19
N ARG A 335 23.44 6.20 2.99
CA ARG A 335 23.56 7.64 2.68
C ARG A 335 22.79 8.00 1.42
N LYS A 336 22.94 7.19 0.36
CA LYS A 336 22.25 7.39 -0.91
C LYS A 336 20.73 7.43 -0.75
N ILE A 337 20.13 6.51 0.01
CA ILE A 337 18.68 6.52 0.22
C ILE A 337 18.24 7.68 1.12
N MET A 338 19.03 8.07 2.12
CA MET A 338 18.75 9.24 2.94
C MET A 338 18.80 10.54 2.11
N ASP A 339 19.72 10.65 1.16
CA ASP A 339 19.81 11.79 0.23
C ASP A 339 18.55 11.86 -0.66
N ILE A 340 18.11 10.73 -1.21
CA ILE A 340 16.85 10.64 -1.98
C ILE A 340 15.65 11.05 -1.10
N MET A 341 15.57 10.55 0.12
CA MET A 341 14.51 10.94 1.05
C MET A 341 14.54 12.44 1.36
N SER A 342 15.74 13.03 1.50
CA SER A 342 15.93 14.46 1.74
C SER A 342 15.41 15.31 0.58
N SER A 343 15.67 14.92 -0.67
CA SER A 343 15.17 15.65 -1.85
C SER A 343 13.63 15.64 -1.96
N HIS A 344 12.97 14.63 -1.39
CA HIS A 344 11.50 14.53 -1.40
C HIS A 344 10.82 14.99 -0.09
N ALA A 345 11.58 15.19 1.00
CA ALA A 345 11.05 15.51 2.33
C ALA A 345 10.27 16.83 2.38
N ALA A 346 10.56 17.80 1.50
CA ALA A 346 9.81 19.05 1.43
C ALA A 346 8.34 18.84 1.04
N ARG A 347 8.07 17.87 0.17
CA ARG A 347 6.74 17.61 -0.43
C ARG A 347 6.01 16.42 0.16
N SER A 348 6.67 15.67 1.06
CA SER A 348 6.11 14.45 1.65
C SER A 348 6.38 14.45 3.17
N PRO A 349 5.39 14.80 4.01
CA PRO A 349 5.52 14.78 5.47
C PRO A 349 5.91 13.41 6.00
N VAL A 350 5.35 12.33 5.45
CA VAL A 350 5.75 10.95 5.79
C VAL A 350 7.22 10.66 5.46
N THR A 351 7.71 11.06 4.30
CA THR A 351 9.14 10.90 3.95
C THR A 351 10.03 11.67 4.93
N ARG A 352 9.65 12.91 5.26
CA ARG A 352 10.36 13.74 6.24
C ARG A 352 10.40 13.08 7.62
N ASN A 353 9.29 12.48 8.06
CA ASN A 353 9.23 11.80 9.34
C ASN A 353 10.13 10.55 9.35
N CYS A 354 10.03 9.71 8.32
CA CYS A 354 10.88 8.53 8.17
C CYS A 354 12.37 8.89 8.07
N LEU A 355 12.73 9.99 7.39
CA LEU A 355 14.10 10.47 7.31
C LEU A 355 14.64 10.87 8.68
N LYS A 356 13.87 11.65 9.47
CA LYS A 356 14.28 12.04 10.82
C LYS A 356 14.55 10.84 11.72
N ILE A 357 13.71 9.81 11.63
CA ILE A 357 13.90 8.56 12.38
C ILE A 357 15.20 7.86 11.95
N ALA A 358 15.46 7.79 10.65
CA ALA A 358 16.68 7.20 10.11
C ALA A 358 17.94 7.99 10.51
N GLU A 359 17.90 9.33 10.46
CA GLU A 359 18.99 10.21 10.90
C GLU A 359 19.33 10.01 12.38
N GLN A 360 18.31 9.98 13.24
CA GLN A 360 18.49 9.72 14.67
C GLN A 360 19.10 8.34 14.94
N ALA A 361 18.66 7.32 14.20
CA ALA A 361 19.20 5.97 14.34
C ALA A 361 20.63 5.84 13.78
N TYR A 362 21.02 6.69 12.83
CA TYR A 362 22.35 6.69 12.21
C TYR A 362 23.37 7.60 12.91
N GLU A 363 22.92 8.54 13.76
CA GLU A 363 23.78 9.47 14.49
C GLU A 363 25.00 8.80 15.20
N PRO A 364 24.86 7.64 15.88
CA PRO A 364 25.99 6.99 16.56
C PRO A 364 27.13 6.54 15.64
N PHE A 365 26.86 6.34 14.34
CA PHE A 365 27.85 5.93 13.35
C PHE A 365 28.57 7.12 12.71
N SER A 366 28.00 8.31 12.82
CA SER A 366 28.50 9.54 12.19
C SER A 366 29.61 10.22 12.97
N GLN A 367 29.76 9.89 14.27
CA GLN A 367 30.86 10.38 15.08
C GLN A 367 32.09 9.50 14.85
N PRO A 368 33.22 10.06 14.38
CA PRO A 368 34.47 9.32 14.39
C PRO A 368 34.79 8.98 15.84
N TYR A 369 34.95 7.68 16.14
CA TYR A 369 35.57 7.23 17.39
C TYR A 369 36.86 8.04 17.57
N MET A 370 36.87 8.95 18.56
CA MET A 370 38.08 9.62 19.03
C MET A 370 38.97 8.65 19.79
#